data_AF-A0A2R9AA81-F1
#
_entry.id   AF-A0A2R9AA81-F1
#
_cell.length_a   1.000
_cell.length_b   1.000
_cell.length_c   1.000
_cell.angle_alpha   90.00
_cell.angle_beta   90.00
_cell.angle_gamma   90.00
#
_symmetry.space_group_name_H-M   'P 1'
#
loop_
_entity.id
_entity.type
_entity.pdbx_description
1 polymer ?
#
loop_
_entity_poly.entity_id
_entity_poly.type
_entity_poly.pdbx_seq_one_letter_code
_entity_poly.pdbx_strand_id
1 'polypeptide(L)'
;MNKNIDILETAIKQAAEQGARIIVTPEDALYGWKFTRETVFPYLEDIPDPQVNWIPCQDPHRFGHTPVQARLSCLAKDNSIYVLANLGDKKPCNSRDSTCPPNGYFQYNTNVVYNTEGKLVARYHKYHLYSEPQFNVPEKPELVTFNTAFGRFGIFTCFDIFFYDPGVTLVKDFHVDTILFPTAWMNVLPLLTAIEFHSAWAMGMGVNLLVANTHHVSLNMTGSGIYAPNGPKVYHYDMKTELGKLLLSEVDSHPLSSLAYPTAVNWNAYATTIKPFPVQENTFRGFISRDGFNFTELFENAGNLTVCQKELCCHLSYRMLQKEENEVYVLGAFTGLHGRRRREYWQVCTMLKCKTTNLTTCGRPVETASTRFEMFSLSGTFGTEYVFPEVLLTEIHLSPGKFEVLKDGRLVNKNGSSGPILTVSLFGRWYTKDSLYSSCGTSNLAITYLLIFILLMIVALQNIVML
;
A
#
# COMPACT_ATOMS: atom_id res chain seq x y z
N MET A 1 25.65 -5.98 -6.06
CA MET A 1 24.72 -6.34 -7.14
C MET A 1 24.85 -7.80 -7.56
N ASN A 2 25.89 -8.23 -8.30
CA ASN A 2 25.95 -9.63 -8.80
C ASN A 2 25.74 -10.71 -7.73
N LYS A 3 26.36 -10.59 -6.54
CA LYS A 3 26.12 -11.53 -5.43
C LYS A 3 24.64 -11.65 -5.02
N ASN A 4 23.91 -10.55 -5.05
CA ASN A 4 22.47 -10.56 -4.76
C ASN A 4 21.68 -11.15 -5.94
N ILE A 5 22.09 -10.86 -7.18
CA ILE A 5 21.48 -11.49 -8.36
C ILE A 5 21.68 -13.00 -8.34
N ASP A 6 22.82 -13.53 -7.86
CA ASP A 6 23.05 -14.98 -7.73
C ASP A 6 22.00 -15.64 -6.81
N ILE A 7 21.62 -14.95 -5.72
CA ILE A 7 20.57 -15.42 -4.80
C ILE A 7 19.19 -15.34 -5.46
N LEU A 8 18.88 -14.22 -6.12
CA LEU A 8 17.61 -14.04 -6.83
C LEU A 8 17.45 -15.03 -7.99
N GLU A 9 18.52 -15.33 -8.71
CA GLU A 9 18.57 -16.32 -9.80
C GLU A 9 18.13 -17.70 -9.30
N THR A 10 18.53 -18.09 -8.09
CA THR A 10 18.09 -19.35 -7.48
C THR A 10 16.57 -19.36 -7.28
N ALA A 11 16.01 -18.26 -6.75
CA ALA A 11 14.57 -18.14 -6.55
C ALA A 11 13.78 -18.07 -7.88
N ILE A 12 14.31 -17.37 -8.89
CA ILE A 12 13.71 -17.25 -10.23
C ILE A 12 13.65 -18.62 -10.91
N LYS A 13 14.76 -19.39 -10.89
CA LYS A 13 14.81 -20.76 -11.42
C LYS A 13 13.80 -21.66 -10.72
N GLN A 14 13.80 -21.67 -9.39
CA GLN A 14 12.87 -22.48 -8.60
C GLN A 14 11.39 -22.10 -8.84
N ALA A 15 11.09 -20.82 -9.05
CA ALA A 15 9.75 -20.38 -9.38
C ALA A 15 9.32 -20.84 -10.78
N ALA A 16 10.19 -20.72 -11.77
CA ALA A 16 9.95 -21.16 -13.14
C ALA A 16 9.77 -22.68 -13.24
N GLU A 17 10.60 -23.46 -12.54
CA GLU A 17 10.48 -24.93 -12.44
C GLU A 17 9.13 -25.37 -11.86
N GLN A 18 8.54 -24.54 -10.98
CA GLN A 18 7.22 -24.76 -10.40
C GLN A 18 6.08 -24.13 -11.22
N GLY A 19 6.37 -23.64 -12.43
CA GLY A 19 5.36 -23.12 -13.36
C GLY A 19 4.90 -21.69 -13.10
N ALA A 20 5.63 -20.91 -12.29
CA ALA A 20 5.30 -19.50 -12.07
C ALA A 20 5.42 -18.69 -13.38
N ARG A 21 4.43 -17.85 -13.66
CA ARG A 21 4.39 -16.99 -14.86
C ARG A 21 5.09 -15.66 -14.65
N ILE A 22 5.17 -15.20 -13.41
CA ILE A 22 5.80 -13.95 -13.01
C ILE A 22 6.38 -14.07 -11.60
N ILE A 23 7.51 -13.41 -11.36
CA ILE A 23 8.13 -13.28 -10.04
C ILE A 23 8.47 -11.81 -9.75
N VAL A 24 8.26 -11.39 -8.51
CA VAL A 24 8.59 -10.06 -7.99
C VAL A 24 9.74 -10.20 -7.00
N THR A 25 10.76 -9.37 -7.12
CA THR A 25 11.85 -9.28 -6.13
C THR A 25 11.78 -7.96 -5.36
N PRO A 26 12.30 -7.87 -4.12
CA PRO A 26 12.12 -6.70 -3.27
C PRO A 26 12.75 -5.40 -3.79
N GLU A 27 12.28 -4.28 -3.23
CA GLU A 27 12.93 -2.98 -3.37
C GLU A 27 14.33 -3.02 -2.75
N ASP A 28 15.30 -2.33 -3.36
CA ASP A 28 16.69 -2.25 -2.93
C ASP A 28 17.41 -3.62 -2.78
N ALA A 29 16.83 -4.72 -3.27
CA ALA A 29 17.38 -6.07 -3.13
C ALA A 29 18.79 -6.23 -3.74
N LEU A 30 19.15 -5.40 -4.72
CA LEU A 30 20.42 -5.52 -5.44
C LEU A 30 21.59 -4.79 -4.77
N TYR A 31 21.32 -3.73 -4.01
CA TYR A 31 22.35 -2.84 -3.47
C TYR A 31 22.11 -2.28 -2.06
N GLY A 32 20.91 -2.47 -1.46
CA GLY A 32 20.55 -1.97 -0.12
C GLY A 32 20.10 -0.50 -0.10
N TRP A 33 19.99 0.11 1.07
CA TRP A 33 19.32 1.42 1.25
C TRP A 33 20.17 2.50 1.92
N LYS A 34 21.44 2.23 2.24
CA LYS A 34 22.31 3.19 2.93
C LYS A 34 23.20 3.95 1.95
N PHE A 35 22.68 5.04 1.40
CA PHE A 35 23.39 5.82 0.39
C PHE A 35 23.20 7.34 0.51
N THR A 36 24.17 8.04 -0.06
CA THR A 36 24.10 9.42 -0.53
C THR A 36 23.99 9.42 -2.07
N ARG A 37 23.78 10.59 -2.67
CA ARG A 37 23.75 10.70 -4.15
C ARG A 37 25.04 10.19 -4.79
N GLU A 38 26.19 10.52 -4.21
CA GLU A 38 27.51 10.17 -4.72
C GLU A 38 27.79 8.68 -4.54
N THR A 39 27.43 8.11 -3.40
CA THR A 39 27.74 6.72 -3.06
C THR A 39 26.83 5.71 -3.76
N VAL A 40 25.61 6.10 -4.14
CA VAL A 40 24.73 5.24 -4.98
C VAL A 40 25.14 5.27 -6.45
N PHE A 41 25.76 6.35 -6.94
CA PHE A 41 26.01 6.57 -8.37
C PHE A 41 26.70 5.40 -9.11
N PRO A 42 27.69 4.69 -8.53
CA PRO A 42 28.32 3.54 -9.18
C PRO A 42 27.39 2.33 -9.38
N TYR A 43 26.24 2.29 -8.71
CA TYR A 43 25.23 1.24 -8.81
C TYR A 43 24.14 1.54 -9.86
N LEU A 44 24.16 2.73 -10.46
CA LEU A 44 23.13 3.20 -11.38
C LEU A 44 23.48 2.89 -12.85
N GLU A 45 22.48 2.48 -13.62
CA GLU A 45 22.53 2.35 -15.07
C GLU A 45 21.58 3.34 -15.74
N ASP A 46 21.82 3.69 -17.00
CA ASP A 46 20.83 4.44 -17.79
C ASP A 46 19.83 3.44 -18.37
N ILE A 47 18.61 3.42 -17.81
CA ILE A 47 17.55 2.48 -18.19
C ILE A 47 16.66 3.14 -19.25
N PRO A 48 16.60 2.66 -20.50
CA PRO A 48 15.82 3.30 -21.54
C PRO A 48 14.31 3.17 -21.30
N ASP A 49 13.52 3.99 -22.00
CA ASP A 49 12.07 3.79 -22.05
C ASP A 49 11.74 2.46 -22.77
N PRO A 50 10.84 1.60 -22.25
CA PRO A 50 10.47 0.33 -22.89
C PRO A 50 10.05 0.43 -24.37
N GLN A 51 9.60 1.60 -24.84
CA GLN A 51 9.25 1.84 -26.24
C GLN A 51 10.43 1.63 -27.22
N VAL A 52 11.68 1.64 -26.74
CA VAL A 52 12.84 1.34 -27.59
C VAL A 52 12.88 -0.12 -28.08
N ASN A 53 11.99 -0.98 -27.58
CA ASN A 53 11.85 -2.38 -27.95
C ASN A 53 13.18 -3.13 -27.85
N TRP A 54 13.69 -3.28 -26.63
CA TRP A 54 15.01 -3.84 -26.38
C TRP A 54 14.95 -5.13 -25.57
N ILE A 55 15.76 -6.10 -26.00
CA ILE A 55 16.04 -7.34 -25.29
C ILE A 55 17.53 -7.29 -24.89
N PRO A 56 17.86 -6.83 -23.68
CA PRO A 56 19.26 -6.71 -23.24
C PRO A 56 20.07 -7.99 -23.37
N CYS A 57 19.45 -9.16 -23.19
CA CYS A 57 20.14 -10.44 -23.33
C CYS A 57 20.60 -10.75 -24.77
N GLN A 58 19.94 -10.18 -25.78
CA GLN A 58 20.29 -10.39 -27.19
C GLN A 58 21.19 -9.29 -27.73
N ASP A 59 21.01 -8.06 -27.26
CA ASP A 59 21.78 -6.89 -27.73
C ASP A 59 22.29 -6.07 -26.52
N PRO A 60 23.23 -6.60 -25.73
CA PRO A 60 23.64 -6.00 -24.46
C PRO A 60 24.41 -4.68 -24.59
N HIS A 61 24.87 -4.34 -25.80
CA HIS A 61 25.71 -3.17 -26.06
C HIS A 61 24.96 -1.98 -26.68
N ARG A 62 23.67 -2.14 -27.02
CA ARG A 62 22.84 -1.11 -27.67
C ARG A 62 22.85 0.24 -26.94
N PHE A 63 22.83 0.21 -25.61
CA PHE A 63 22.76 1.39 -24.74
C PHE A 63 24.01 1.53 -23.85
N GLY A 64 25.16 1.05 -24.34
CA GLY A 64 26.44 1.18 -23.65
C GLY A 64 26.66 0.11 -22.59
N HIS A 65 27.00 0.52 -21.37
CA HIS A 65 27.33 -0.41 -20.28
C HIS A 65 26.14 -0.63 -19.34
N THR A 66 25.36 -1.68 -19.61
CA THR A 66 24.14 -2.05 -18.88
C THR A 66 24.15 -3.51 -18.39
N PRO A 67 25.18 -3.96 -17.64
CA PRO A 67 25.35 -5.36 -17.27
C PRO A 67 24.24 -5.92 -16.37
N VAL A 68 23.66 -5.11 -15.48
CA VAL A 68 22.57 -5.54 -14.60
C VAL A 68 21.30 -5.78 -15.42
N GLN A 69 20.96 -4.87 -16.33
CA GLN A 69 19.83 -5.04 -17.25
C GLN A 69 20.01 -6.27 -18.16
N ALA A 70 21.23 -6.47 -18.71
CA ALA A 70 21.57 -7.65 -19.51
C ALA A 70 21.34 -8.96 -18.73
N ARG A 71 21.84 -9.01 -17.48
CA ARG A 71 21.71 -10.20 -16.64
C ARG A 71 20.26 -10.50 -16.27
N LEU A 72 19.48 -9.50 -15.85
CA LEU A 72 18.07 -9.67 -15.52
C LEU A 72 17.22 -10.09 -16.75
N SER A 73 17.51 -9.52 -17.91
CA SER A 73 16.90 -9.91 -19.18
C SER A 73 17.18 -11.38 -19.53
N CYS A 74 18.42 -11.85 -19.36
CA CYS A 74 18.74 -13.25 -19.59
C CYS A 74 18.07 -14.17 -18.58
N LEU A 75 18.01 -13.79 -17.29
CA LEU A 75 17.29 -14.58 -16.29
C LEU A 75 15.82 -14.77 -16.65
N ALA A 76 15.15 -13.72 -17.13
CA ALA A 76 13.76 -13.81 -17.58
C ALA A 76 13.62 -14.71 -18.81
N LYS A 77 14.48 -14.52 -19.82
CA LYS A 77 14.50 -15.29 -21.07
C LYS A 77 14.77 -16.78 -20.85
N ASP A 78 15.87 -17.09 -20.16
CA ASP A 78 16.38 -18.45 -19.98
C ASP A 78 15.43 -19.32 -19.13
N ASN A 79 14.63 -18.68 -18.27
CA ASN A 79 13.63 -19.34 -17.44
C ASN A 79 12.20 -19.16 -17.97
N SER A 80 12.01 -18.48 -19.10
CA SER A 80 10.68 -18.20 -19.69
C SER A 80 9.66 -17.67 -18.68
N ILE A 81 10.07 -16.71 -17.84
CA ILE A 81 9.27 -16.13 -16.75
C ILE A 81 9.36 -14.60 -16.78
N TYR A 82 8.27 -13.90 -16.45
CA TYR A 82 8.34 -12.46 -16.22
C TYR A 82 9.10 -12.17 -14.92
N VAL A 83 10.05 -11.24 -14.96
CA VAL A 83 10.84 -10.85 -13.78
C VAL A 83 10.65 -9.36 -13.52
N LEU A 84 10.09 -9.00 -12.36
CA LEU A 84 10.20 -7.65 -11.82
C LEU A 84 11.41 -7.57 -10.90
N ALA A 85 12.25 -6.56 -11.13
CA ALA A 85 13.35 -6.20 -10.22
C ALA A 85 13.38 -4.70 -9.95
N ASN A 86 13.93 -4.33 -8.79
CA ASN A 86 14.18 -2.95 -8.42
C ASN A 86 15.69 -2.65 -8.51
N LEU A 87 16.04 -1.57 -9.21
CA LEU A 87 17.39 -1.07 -9.35
C LEU A 87 17.42 0.47 -9.45
N GLY A 88 18.62 1.05 -9.56
CA GLY A 88 18.78 2.49 -9.68
C GLY A 88 18.97 2.95 -11.12
N ASP A 89 18.22 3.97 -11.53
CA ASP A 89 18.35 4.63 -12.82
C ASP A 89 19.13 5.94 -12.69
N LYS A 90 19.94 6.27 -13.69
CA LYS A 90 20.51 7.61 -13.86
C LYS A 90 20.12 8.18 -15.21
N LYS A 91 19.74 9.46 -15.23
CA LYS A 91 19.37 10.19 -16.43
C LYS A 91 20.22 11.44 -16.56
N PRO A 92 21.07 11.56 -17.61
CA PRO A 92 21.84 12.77 -17.82
C PRO A 92 20.90 13.96 -18.05
N CYS A 93 21.23 15.11 -17.47
CA CYS A 93 20.50 16.35 -17.66
C CYS A 93 21.45 17.49 -18.00
N ASN A 94 20.92 18.52 -18.65
CA ASN A 94 21.71 19.69 -19.00
C ASN A 94 21.96 20.53 -17.75
N SER A 95 23.22 20.78 -17.41
CA SER A 95 23.60 21.60 -16.23
C SER A 95 23.11 23.05 -16.31
N ARG A 96 22.64 23.51 -17.47
CA ARG A 96 21.97 24.81 -17.63
C ARG A 96 20.51 24.81 -17.16
N ASP A 97 19.89 23.65 -16.99
CA ASP A 97 18.56 23.51 -16.41
C ASP A 97 18.65 23.66 -14.89
N SER A 98 17.89 24.60 -14.33
CA SER A 98 17.85 24.85 -12.89
C SER A 98 17.39 23.66 -12.05
N THR A 99 16.69 22.70 -12.66
CA THR A 99 16.23 21.47 -11.99
C THR A 99 17.25 20.34 -12.03
N CYS A 100 18.27 20.44 -12.89
CA CYS A 100 19.31 19.42 -13.03
C CYS A 100 20.22 19.42 -11.79
N PRO A 101 20.40 18.26 -11.11
CA PRO A 101 21.28 18.19 -9.96
C PRO A 101 22.73 18.57 -10.31
N PRO A 102 23.54 19.06 -9.33
CA PRO A 102 24.89 19.55 -9.59
C PRO A 102 25.83 18.56 -10.29
N ASN A 103 25.61 17.25 -10.10
CA ASN A 103 26.38 16.20 -10.76
C ASN A 103 25.98 15.94 -12.22
N GLY A 104 24.96 16.63 -12.75
CA GLY A 104 24.49 16.49 -14.13
C GLY A 104 23.58 15.29 -14.38
N TYR A 105 23.07 14.65 -13.32
CA TYR A 105 22.21 13.47 -13.44
C TYR A 105 21.03 13.50 -12.47
N PHE A 106 19.84 13.18 -12.96
CA PHE A 106 18.78 12.67 -12.11
C PHE A 106 19.06 11.21 -11.74
N GLN A 107 18.66 10.82 -10.54
CA GLN A 107 18.86 9.48 -9.98
C GLN A 107 17.52 8.97 -9.46
N TYR A 108 17.06 7.78 -9.85
CA TYR A 108 15.73 7.29 -9.47
C TYR A 108 15.78 5.88 -8.89
N ASN A 109 14.96 5.63 -7.86
CA ASN A 109 14.58 4.29 -7.43
C ASN A 109 13.63 3.72 -8.49
N THR A 110 13.98 2.59 -9.10
CA THR A 110 13.39 2.18 -10.38
C THR A 110 13.00 0.71 -10.41
N ASN A 111 11.74 0.42 -10.68
CA ASN A 111 11.31 -0.93 -11.04
C ASN A 111 11.46 -1.14 -12.54
N VAL A 112 11.93 -2.32 -12.93
CA VAL A 112 11.93 -2.79 -14.32
C VAL A 112 11.25 -4.14 -14.40
N VAL A 113 10.59 -4.39 -15.53
CA VAL A 113 9.99 -5.70 -15.83
C VAL A 113 10.53 -6.23 -17.14
N TYR A 114 11.03 -7.46 -17.10
CA TYR A 114 11.40 -8.23 -18.28
C TYR A 114 10.35 -9.31 -18.53
N ASN A 115 9.94 -9.49 -19.78
CA ASN A 115 9.04 -10.56 -20.17
C ASN A 115 9.78 -11.88 -20.41
N THR A 116 9.02 -12.91 -20.83
CA THR A 116 9.52 -14.27 -21.10
C THR A 116 10.57 -14.37 -22.21
N GLU A 117 10.69 -13.36 -23.08
CA GLU A 117 11.76 -13.30 -24.10
C GLU A 117 12.97 -12.47 -23.64
N GLY A 118 12.92 -11.92 -22.42
CA GLY A 118 13.89 -10.99 -21.87
C GLY A 118 13.71 -9.55 -22.32
N LYS A 119 12.60 -9.19 -22.97
CA LYS A 119 12.32 -7.81 -23.41
C LYS A 119 11.99 -6.92 -22.22
N LEU A 120 12.57 -5.73 -22.15
CA LEU A 120 12.15 -4.69 -21.21
C LEU A 120 10.73 -4.21 -21.59
N VAL A 121 9.75 -4.45 -20.73
CA VAL A 121 8.33 -4.13 -20.98
C VAL A 121 7.77 -3.04 -20.06
N ALA A 122 8.45 -2.75 -18.94
CA ALA A 122 8.08 -1.67 -18.04
C ALA A 122 9.30 -1.08 -17.35
N ARG A 123 9.26 0.24 -17.10
CA ARG A 123 10.16 0.98 -16.22
C ARG A 123 9.32 1.96 -15.42
N TYR A 124 9.47 1.97 -14.10
CA TYR A 124 8.74 2.86 -13.19
C TYR A 124 9.70 3.52 -12.20
N HIS A 125 9.68 4.84 -12.11
CA HIS A 125 10.40 5.59 -11.09
C HIS A 125 9.50 5.85 -9.87
N LYS A 126 9.97 5.45 -8.69
CA LYS A 126 9.28 5.67 -7.42
C LYS A 126 8.95 7.14 -7.21
N TYR A 127 7.69 7.45 -6.95
CA TYR A 127 7.22 8.82 -6.85
C TYR A 127 7.18 9.31 -5.39
N HIS A 128 6.78 8.45 -4.46
CA HIS A 128 6.73 8.74 -3.03
C HIS A 128 7.97 8.21 -2.30
N LEU A 129 9.06 8.99 -2.34
CA LEU A 129 10.26 8.67 -1.56
C LEU A 129 9.99 8.75 -0.04
N TYR A 130 10.53 7.80 0.72
CA TYR A 130 10.37 7.76 2.18
C TYR A 130 11.49 8.52 2.90
N SER A 131 12.72 7.99 2.83
CA SER A 131 13.95 8.53 3.43
C SER A 131 15.14 8.27 2.52
N GLU A 132 14.98 8.60 1.24
CA GLU A 132 15.90 8.21 0.17
C GLU A 132 16.59 9.45 -0.43
N PRO A 133 17.50 10.11 0.29
CA PRO A 133 18.15 11.35 -0.18
C PRO A 133 19.02 11.14 -1.42
N GLN A 134 19.36 9.89 -1.74
CA GLN A 134 20.12 9.51 -2.92
C GLN A 134 19.30 9.59 -4.23
N PHE A 135 17.96 9.70 -4.15
CA PHE A 135 17.07 9.69 -5.30
C PHE A 135 16.30 11.01 -5.46
N ASN A 136 15.94 11.30 -6.70
CA ASN A 136 15.07 12.37 -7.12
C ASN A 136 13.62 11.86 -7.20
N VAL A 137 12.67 12.78 -7.03
CA VAL A 137 11.26 12.53 -7.36
C VAL A 137 11.07 12.87 -8.86
N PRO A 138 10.40 12.02 -9.66
CA PRO A 138 10.01 12.36 -11.02
C PRO A 138 9.19 13.66 -11.08
N GLU A 139 9.24 14.39 -12.18
CA GLU A 139 8.50 15.65 -12.34
C GLU A 139 6.98 15.44 -12.20
N LYS A 140 6.48 14.29 -12.69
CA LYS A 140 5.08 13.88 -12.62
C LYS A 140 4.99 12.41 -12.21
N PRO A 141 3.88 11.98 -11.58
CA PRO A 141 3.65 10.58 -11.32
C PRO A 141 3.65 9.76 -12.63
N GLU A 142 4.40 8.68 -12.66
CA GLU A 142 4.40 7.74 -13.79
C GLU A 142 3.31 6.68 -13.59
N LEU A 143 2.38 6.56 -14.55
CA LEU A 143 1.28 5.60 -14.51
C LEU A 143 1.61 4.38 -15.38
N VAL A 144 2.48 3.52 -14.86
CA VAL A 144 3.09 2.44 -15.63
C VAL A 144 2.22 1.18 -15.61
N THR A 145 1.81 0.73 -16.79
CA THR A 145 1.10 -0.54 -16.97
C THR A 145 1.69 -1.36 -18.11
N PHE A 146 1.51 -2.68 -18.06
CA PHE A 146 1.80 -3.57 -19.18
C PHE A 146 0.79 -4.71 -19.24
N ASN A 147 0.54 -5.22 -20.44
CA ASN A 147 -0.43 -6.29 -20.68
C ASN A 147 0.28 -7.63 -20.84
N THR A 148 -0.38 -8.70 -20.40
CA THR A 148 0.05 -10.08 -20.58
C THR A 148 -1.14 -10.94 -21.02
N ALA A 149 -0.89 -12.21 -21.35
CA ALA A 149 -1.95 -13.18 -21.58
C ALA A 149 -2.73 -13.59 -20.30
N PHE A 150 -2.31 -13.11 -19.12
CA PHE A 150 -2.89 -13.45 -17.82
C PHE A 150 -3.21 -12.22 -16.97
N GLY A 151 -3.59 -11.12 -17.63
CA GLY A 151 -4.05 -9.90 -16.98
C GLY A 151 -3.23 -8.67 -17.33
N ARG A 152 -3.80 -7.52 -16.97
CA ARG A 152 -3.16 -6.21 -17.01
C ARG A 152 -2.49 -5.91 -15.68
N PHE A 153 -1.22 -5.51 -15.75
CA PHE A 153 -0.41 -5.23 -14.57
C PHE A 153 -0.16 -3.75 -14.39
N GLY A 154 -0.23 -3.28 -13.15
CA GLY A 154 0.31 -2.01 -12.70
C GLY A 154 1.51 -2.21 -11.78
N ILE A 155 2.32 -1.16 -11.62
CA ILE A 155 3.55 -1.22 -10.82
C ILE A 155 3.67 0.05 -9.98
N PHE A 156 4.00 -0.11 -8.71
CA PHE A 156 4.48 0.98 -7.84
C PHE A 156 5.33 0.42 -6.70
N THR A 157 5.98 1.28 -5.91
CA THR A 157 7.01 0.84 -4.96
C THR A 157 6.72 1.30 -3.53
N CYS A 158 6.68 0.35 -2.61
CA CYS A 158 6.74 0.60 -1.16
C CYS A 158 5.81 1.74 -0.69
N PHE A 159 6.37 2.87 -0.28
CA PHE A 159 5.64 3.99 0.29
C PHE A 159 4.57 4.60 -0.65
N ASP A 160 4.63 4.36 -1.96
CA ASP A 160 3.58 4.74 -2.93
C ASP A 160 2.19 4.23 -2.56
N ILE A 161 2.08 3.09 -1.85
CA ILE A 161 0.80 2.47 -1.50
C ILE A 161 -0.13 3.37 -0.67
N PHE A 162 0.42 4.36 0.05
CA PHE A 162 -0.35 5.28 0.88
C PHE A 162 -0.95 6.46 0.12
N PHE A 163 -0.64 6.61 -1.17
CA PHE A 163 -0.94 7.81 -1.94
C PHE A 163 -1.88 7.50 -3.10
N TYR A 164 -2.53 8.57 -3.60
CA TYR A 164 -3.48 8.44 -4.70
C TYR A 164 -2.76 8.05 -6.00
N ASP A 165 -1.72 8.80 -6.36
CA ASP A 165 -0.89 8.47 -7.51
C ASP A 165 0.37 7.69 -7.11
N PRO A 166 0.78 6.66 -7.86
CA PRO A 166 0.03 6.04 -8.95
C PRO A 166 -1.01 5.01 -8.47
N GLY A 167 -0.99 4.62 -7.19
CA GLY A 167 -1.66 3.41 -6.68
C GLY A 167 -3.16 3.35 -6.96
N VAL A 168 -3.92 4.38 -6.58
CA VAL A 168 -5.37 4.46 -6.81
C VAL A 168 -5.67 4.63 -8.29
N THR A 169 -4.96 5.52 -8.97
CA THR A 169 -5.14 5.82 -10.40
C THR A 169 -4.96 4.58 -11.27
N LEU A 170 -3.96 3.73 -10.96
CA LEU A 170 -3.75 2.46 -11.67
C LEU A 170 -4.95 1.52 -11.56
N VAL A 171 -5.61 1.48 -10.41
CA VAL A 171 -6.79 0.62 -10.19
C VAL A 171 -8.05 1.24 -10.79
N LYS A 172 -8.34 2.50 -10.46
CA LYS A 172 -9.61 3.16 -10.80
C LYS A 172 -9.68 3.58 -12.26
N ASP A 173 -8.59 4.07 -12.84
CA ASP A 173 -8.60 4.66 -14.18
C ASP A 173 -7.99 3.72 -15.23
N PHE A 174 -6.99 2.92 -14.84
CA PHE A 174 -6.31 1.98 -15.75
C PHE A 174 -6.85 0.55 -15.66
N HIS A 175 -7.71 0.26 -14.67
CA HIS A 175 -8.38 -1.02 -14.49
C HIS A 175 -7.40 -2.20 -14.53
N VAL A 176 -6.27 -2.08 -13.82
CA VAL A 176 -5.30 -3.17 -13.70
C VAL A 176 -5.90 -4.33 -12.90
N ASP A 177 -5.62 -5.56 -13.33
CA ASP A 177 -6.04 -6.77 -12.64
C ASP A 177 -5.13 -7.06 -11.44
N THR A 178 -3.84 -6.76 -11.59
CA THR A 178 -2.79 -7.11 -10.64
C THR A 178 -1.78 -5.98 -10.48
N ILE A 179 -1.37 -5.71 -9.24
CA ILE A 179 -0.24 -4.82 -8.93
C ILE A 179 0.99 -5.65 -8.56
N LEU A 180 2.14 -5.29 -9.12
CA LEU A 180 3.44 -5.77 -8.67
C LEU A 180 4.06 -4.75 -7.72
N PHE A 181 4.42 -5.21 -6.52
CA PHE A 181 4.79 -4.32 -5.40
C PHE A 181 6.09 -4.77 -4.72
N PRO A 182 7.25 -4.38 -5.28
CA PRO A 182 8.51 -4.47 -4.56
C PRO A 182 8.55 -3.46 -3.40
N THR A 183 9.05 -3.89 -2.24
CA THR A 183 9.10 -3.04 -1.05
C THR A 183 10.26 -3.37 -0.10
N ALA A 184 10.75 -2.38 0.63
CA ALA A 184 11.63 -2.53 1.79
C ALA A 184 10.92 -1.93 3.02
N TRP A 185 9.85 -2.60 3.44
CA TRP A 185 8.91 -2.11 4.44
C TRP A 185 9.36 -2.41 5.87
N MET A 186 9.36 -1.38 6.72
CA MET A 186 9.59 -1.53 8.16
C MET A 186 8.24 -1.65 8.88
N ASN A 187 8.01 -2.79 9.55
CA ASN A 187 6.76 -3.05 10.24
C ASN A 187 6.54 -2.10 11.42
N VAL A 188 5.36 -1.48 11.47
CA VAL A 188 4.92 -0.62 12.58
C VAL A 188 3.54 -1.05 13.06
N LEU A 189 3.50 -1.78 14.16
CA LEU A 189 2.25 -2.13 14.84
C LEU A 189 1.57 -0.89 15.44
N PRO A 190 0.22 -0.90 15.55
CA PRO A 190 -0.69 -2.02 15.26
C PRO A 190 -1.37 -1.95 13.89
N LEU A 191 -1.03 -1.01 13.00
CA LEU A 191 -1.79 -0.77 11.76
C LEU A 191 -0.97 -0.88 10.47
N LEU A 192 0.37 -0.87 10.56
CA LEU A 192 1.25 -0.75 9.40
C LEU A 192 2.26 -1.91 9.36
N THR A 193 1.81 -3.11 9.72
CA THR A 193 2.56 -4.32 9.44
C THR A 193 2.40 -4.66 7.95
N ALA A 194 3.47 -5.04 7.26
CA ALA A 194 3.47 -5.28 5.82
C ALA A 194 2.38 -6.27 5.39
N ILE A 195 2.32 -7.45 5.99
CA ILE A 195 1.31 -8.46 5.61
C ILE A 195 -0.12 -7.99 5.89
N GLU A 196 -0.31 -7.15 6.92
CA GLU A 196 -1.59 -6.63 7.37
C GLU A 196 -2.09 -5.58 6.38
N PHE A 197 -1.38 -4.46 6.27
CA PHE A 197 -1.78 -3.32 5.47
C PHE A 197 -1.82 -3.66 3.97
N HIS A 198 -0.83 -4.40 3.46
CA HIS A 198 -0.80 -4.73 2.03
C HIS A 198 -1.94 -5.67 1.62
N SER A 199 -2.30 -6.65 2.47
CA SER A 199 -3.44 -7.54 2.17
C SER A 199 -4.78 -6.81 2.29
N ALA A 200 -4.90 -5.90 3.25
CA ALA A 200 -6.06 -5.02 3.40
C ALA A 200 -6.22 -4.07 2.21
N TRP A 201 -5.12 -3.52 1.69
CA TRP A 201 -5.12 -2.67 0.50
C TRP A 201 -5.60 -3.43 -0.73
N ALA A 202 -5.10 -4.65 -0.95
CA ALA A 202 -5.55 -5.50 -2.06
C ALA A 202 -7.05 -5.81 -1.99
N MET A 203 -7.56 -6.09 -0.79
CA MET A 203 -9.00 -6.32 -0.55
C MET A 203 -9.83 -5.06 -0.78
N GLY A 204 -9.43 -3.92 -0.21
CA GLY A 204 -10.16 -2.65 -0.33
C GLY A 204 -10.17 -2.08 -1.75
N MET A 205 -9.07 -2.28 -2.50
CA MET A 205 -8.96 -1.84 -3.90
C MET A 205 -9.53 -2.84 -4.89
N GLY A 206 -9.76 -4.09 -4.49
CA GLY A 206 -10.33 -5.12 -5.35
C GLY A 206 -9.36 -5.61 -6.44
N VAL A 207 -8.06 -5.70 -6.14
CA VAL A 207 -7.04 -6.19 -7.10
C VAL A 207 -6.19 -7.31 -6.52
N ASN A 208 -5.54 -8.08 -7.39
CA ASN A 208 -4.43 -8.92 -6.95
C ASN A 208 -3.23 -8.02 -6.60
N LEU A 209 -2.46 -8.40 -5.58
CA LEU A 209 -1.25 -7.69 -5.16
C LEU A 209 -0.14 -8.70 -4.86
N LEU A 210 0.96 -8.61 -5.61
CA LEU A 210 2.16 -9.44 -5.42
C LEU A 210 3.23 -8.63 -4.72
N VAL A 211 3.46 -8.96 -3.44
CA VAL A 211 4.37 -8.22 -2.56
C VAL A 211 5.65 -9.01 -2.32
N ALA A 212 6.78 -8.41 -2.68
CA ALA A 212 8.10 -8.90 -2.32
C ALA A 212 8.78 -7.88 -1.40
N ASN A 213 8.98 -8.27 -0.14
CA ASN A 213 9.62 -7.43 0.87
C ASN A 213 11.05 -7.86 1.15
N THR A 214 11.90 -6.90 1.51
CA THR A 214 13.22 -7.16 2.06
C THR A 214 13.09 -7.94 3.38
N HIS A 215 14.01 -8.87 3.61
CA HIS A 215 14.14 -9.58 4.88
C HIS A 215 15.37 -9.08 5.65
N HIS A 216 15.12 -8.33 6.72
CA HIS A 216 16.16 -7.74 7.57
C HIS A 216 15.59 -7.47 8.96
N VAL A 217 15.67 -8.47 9.85
CA VAL A 217 14.95 -8.49 11.13
C VAL A 217 15.32 -7.33 12.06
N SER A 218 16.59 -6.88 12.05
CA SER A 218 17.02 -5.76 12.92
C SER A 218 16.45 -4.39 12.53
N LEU A 219 15.79 -4.29 11.36
CA LEU A 219 15.05 -3.10 10.93
C LEU A 219 13.53 -3.36 10.85
N ASN A 220 13.06 -4.45 11.46
CA ASN A 220 11.66 -4.90 11.36
C ASN A 220 11.19 -5.08 9.91
N MET A 221 12.08 -5.47 9.00
CA MET A 221 11.73 -5.73 7.60
C MET A 221 11.49 -7.21 7.40
N THR A 222 10.22 -7.59 7.30
CA THR A 222 9.73 -8.91 6.90
C THR A 222 8.25 -8.76 6.55
N GLY A 223 7.67 -9.69 5.80
CA GLY A 223 6.28 -9.58 5.36
C GLY A 223 6.14 -9.51 3.86
N SER A 224 6.16 -10.67 3.21
CA SER A 224 5.87 -10.83 1.77
C SER A 224 4.59 -11.64 1.58
N GLY A 225 3.95 -11.54 0.43
CA GLY A 225 2.74 -12.32 0.16
C GLY A 225 2.11 -12.09 -1.20
N ILE A 226 1.16 -12.96 -1.52
CA ILE A 226 0.31 -12.89 -2.70
C ILE A 226 -1.12 -12.76 -2.20
N TYR A 227 -1.75 -11.64 -2.54
CA TYR A 227 -3.07 -11.25 -2.05
C TYR A 227 -4.03 -11.13 -3.22
N ALA A 228 -5.27 -11.58 -3.02
CA ALA A 228 -6.36 -11.43 -3.97
C ALA A 228 -7.48 -10.60 -3.33
N PRO A 229 -8.48 -10.13 -4.10
CA PRO A 229 -9.57 -9.31 -3.56
C PRO A 229 -10.36 -9.99 -2.44
N ASN A 230 -10.46 -11.31 -2.47
CA ASN A 230 -11.17 -12.09 -1.46
C ASN A 230 -10.31 -12.51 -0.25
N GLY A 231 -9.04 -12.06 -0.18
CA GLY A 231 -8.14 -12.30 0.94
C GLY A 231 -6.76 -12.81 0.54
N PRO A 232 -5.87 -13.00 1.53
CA PRO A 232 -4.52 -13.45 1.30
C PRO A 232 -4.48 -14.92 0.83
N LYS A 233 -3.70 -15.22 -0.21
CA LYS A 233 -3.50 -16.59 -0.73
C LYS A 233 -2.33 -17.29 -0.07
N VAL A 234 -1.22 -16.57 0.07
CA VAL A 234 -0.03 -17.01 0.78
C VAL A 234 0.69 -15.77 1.33
N TYR A 235 1.29 -15.89 2.51
CA TYR A 235 2.09 -14.83 3.10
C TYR A 235 3.22 -15.43 3.94
N HIS A 236 4.22 -14.62 4.24
CA HIS A 236 5.33 -14.98 5.10
C HIS A 236 5.73 -13.80 5.98
N TYR A 237 5.90 -14.08 7.26
CA TYR A 237 6.42 -13.17 8.27
C TYR A 237 7.38 -13.96 9.15
N ASP A 238 8.58 -13.44 9.35
CA ASP A 238 9.60 -14.06 10.18
C ASP A 238 10.51 -13.00 10.80
N MET A 239 10.49 -12.91 12.13
CA MET A 239 11.40 -12.07 12.92
C MET A 239 12.47 -12.89 13.65
N LYS A 240 12.49 -14.22 13.45
CA LYS A 240 13.31 -15.18 14.20
C LYS A 240 14.54 -15.63 13.43
N THR A 241 14.46 -15.71 12.10
CA THR A 241 15.59 -16.14 11.24
C THR A 241 16.01 -15.06 10.26
N GLU A 242 17.18 -15.23 9.63
CA GLU A 242 17.69 -14.36 8.56
C GLU A 242 17.50 -14.98 7.16
N LEU A 243 16.59 -15.95 7.03
CA LEU A 243 16.41 -16.71 5.81
C LEU A 243 15.45 -15.99 4.84
N GLY A 244 15.82 -15.97 3.56
CA GLY A 244 14.90 -15.58 2.49
C GLY A 244 13.79 -16.61 2.27
N LYS A 245 12.70 -16.19 1.62
CA LYS A 245 11.55 -17.05 1.33
C LYS A 245 11.00 -16.82 -0.08
N LEU A 246 10.83 -17.91 -0.83
CA LEU A 246 10.04 -17.93 -2.06
C LEU A 246 8.59 -18.33 -1.74
N LEU A 247 7.63 -17.59 -2.30
CA LEU A 247 6.20 -17.85 -2.17
C LEU A 247 5.58 -18.03 -3.56
N LEU A 248 4.74 -19.05 -3.72
CA LEU A 248 3.98 -19.32 -4.93
C LEU A 248 2.50 -19.46 -4.60
N SER A 249 1.65 -18.95 -5.48
CA SER A 249 0.22 -19.17 -5.41
C SER A 249 -0.44 -18.87 -6.75
N GLU A 250 -1.55 -19.55 -7.03
CA GLU A 250 -2.40 -19.25 -8.16
C GLU A 250 -3.37 -18.11 -7.81
N VAL A 251 -3.56 -17.20 -8.76
CA VAL A 251 -4.53 -16.10 -8.68
C VAL A 251 -5.26 -15.96 -10.01
N ASP A 252 -6.50 -15.49 -9.96
CA ASP A 252 -7.31 -15.25 -11.15
C ASP A 252 -6.66 -14.14 -11.99
N SER A 253 -6.47 -14.37 -13.29
CA SER A 253 -5.92 -13.38 -14.23
C SER A 253 -6.76 -12.11 -14.32
N HIS A 254 -8.08 -12.25 -14.19
CA HIS A 254 -9.06 -11.18 -14.23
C HIS A 254 -10.00 -11.30 -13.04
N PRO A 255 -9.57 -10.85 -11.84
CA PRO A 255 -10.33 -11.08 -10.62
C PRO A 255 -11.72 -10.44 -10.67
N LEU A 256 -11.88 -9.32 -11.37
CA LEU A 256 -13.18 -8.66 -11.61
C LEU A 256 -14.22 -9.55 -12.30
N SER A 257 -13.77 -10.54 -13.08
CA SER A 257 -14.64 -11.50 -13.77
C SER A 257 -14.87 -12.79 -12.95
N SER A 258 -14.23 -12.91 -11.79
CA SER A 258 -14.34 -14.10 -10.93
C SER A 258 -15.65 -14.09 -10.15
N LEU A 259 -16.28 -15.25 -10.00
CA LEU A 259 -17.47 -15.43 -9.14
C LEU A 259 -17.17 -15.13 -7.66
N ALA A 260 -15.90 -15.22 -7.28
CA ALA A 260 -15.45 -14.94 -5.92
C ALA A 260 -15.11 -13.45 -5.70
N TYR A 261 -15.34 -12.59 -6.69
CA TYR A 261 -15.06 -11.16 -6.59
C TYR A 261 -15.96 -10.49 -5.54
N PRO A 262 -15.40 -9.72 -4.59
CA PRO A 262 -16.20 -9.02 -3.60
C PRO A 262 -17.15 -8.01 -4.24
N THR A 263 -18.37 -7.93 -3.73
CA THR A 263 -19.31 -6.89 -4.17
C THR A 263 -18.87 -5.51 -3.70
N ALA A 264 -19.17 -4.48 -4.49
CA ALA A 264 -18.90 -3.09 -4.11
C ALA A 264 -19.46 -2.75 -2.72
N VAL A 265 -18.64 -2.10 -1.90
CA VAL A 265 -18.92 -1.78 -0.50
C VAL A 265 -19.26 -0.31 -0.38
N ASN A 266 -20.36 0.00 0.31
CA ASN A 266 -20.64 1.34 0.78
C ASN A 266 -20.19 1.46 2.25
N TRP A 267 -18.99 1.99 2.45
CA TRP A 267 -18.29 1.99 3.74
C TRP A 267 -18.98 2.76 4.88
N ASN A 268 -19.97 3.61 4.58
CA ASN A 268 -20.68 4.39 5.60
C ASN A 268 -22.18 4.05 5.70
N ALA A 269 -22.72 3.15 4.87
CA ALA A 269 -24.16 2.90 4.80
C ALA A 269 -24.76 2.40 6.12
N TYR A 270 -24.13 1.42 6.76
CA TYR A 270 -24.58 0.93 8.06
C TYR A 270 -24.37 2.00 9.15
N ALA A 271 -23.17 2.57 9.22
CA ALA A 271 -22.78 3.48 10.29
C ALA A 271 -23.63 4.77 10.35
N THR A 272 -24.11 5.26 9.21
CA THR A 272 -24.94 6.47 9.13
C THR A 272 -26.43 6.24 9.43
N THR A 273 -26.90 4.99 9.37
CA THR A 273 -28.32 4.65 9.54
C THR A 273 -28.66 4.17 10.94
N ILE A 274 -27.69 3.63 11.68
CA ILE A 274 -27.92 3.19 13.05
C ILE A 274 -28.03 4.38 14.00
N LYS A 275 -28.86 4.21 15.04
CA LYS A 275 -28.76 5.08 16.22
C LYS A 275 -27.43 4.77 16.91
N PRO A 276 -26.57 5.77 17.18
CA PRO A 276 -25.35 5.55 17.92
C PRO A 276 -25.64 4.78 19.21
N PHE A 277 -24.80 3.78 19.53
CA PHE A 277 -24.85 3.14 20.83
C PHE A 277 -24.56 4.20 21.90
N PRO A 278 -25.07 4.06 23.14
CA PRO A 278 -24.81 5.01 24.22
C PRO A 278 -23.31 5.31 24.28
N VAL A 279 -22.95 6.58 24.12
CA VAL A 279 -21.55 7.02 24.21
C VAL A 279 -21.10 6.69 25.63
N GLN A 280 -20.07 5.86 25.77
CA GLN A 280 -19.57 5.53 27.10
C GLN A 280 -19.04 6.80 27.78
N GLU A 281 -19.39 7.00 29.05
CA GLU A 281 -18.95 8.17 29.84
C GLU A 281 -17.41 8.24 29.98
N ASN A 282 -16.71 7.12 29.79
CA ASN A 282 -15.28 6.98 30.08
C ASN A 282 -14.38 6.97 28.83
N THR A 283 -14.63 7.84 27.84
CA THR A 283 -13.68 7.99 26.72
C THR A 283 -12.39 8.66 27.17
N PHE A 284 -11.24 8.18 26.69
CA PHE A 284 -9.94 8.75 27.00
C PHE A 284 -9.08 8.91 25.74
N ARG A 285 -8.03 9.74 25.84
CA ARG A 285 -7.10 9.96 24.74
C ARG A 285 -5.92 9.00 24.82
N GLY A 286 -5.65 8.28 23.75
CA GLY A 286 -4.45 7.46 23.59
C GLY A 286 -3.73 7.76 22.28
N PHE A 287 -2.60 7.11 22.07
CA PHE A 287 -1.75 7.38 20.91
C PHE A 287 -1.36 6.11 20.18
N ILE A 288 -1.66 6.06 18.89
CA ILE A 288 -1.04 5.12 17.97
C ILE A 288 0.07 5.89 17.26
N SER A 289 1.32 5.47 17.45
CA SER A 289 2.50 6.24 17.04
C SER A 289 2.48 7.67 17.61
N ARG A 290 2.12 8.69 16.82
CA ARG A 290 2.00 10.10 17.24
C ARG A 290 0.61 10.67 17.06
N ASP A 291 -0.33 9.86 16.61
CA ASP A 291 -1.69 10.26 16.29
C ASP A 291 -2.54 10.08 17.53
N GLY A 292 -3.25 11.12 17.95
CA GLY A 292 -4.07 11.10 19.15
C GLY A 292 -5.46 10.55 18.83
N PHE A 293 -5.73 9.30 19.24
CA PHE A 293 -7.01 8.63 19.10
C PHE A 293 -7.92 8.92 20.30
N ASN A 294 -9.23 8.93 20.07
CA ASN A 294 -10.22 8.81 21.15
C ASN A 294 -10.52 7.32 21.34
N PHE A 295 -10.32 6.80 22.56
CA PHE A 295 -10.54 5.40 22.93
C PHE A 295 -11.66 5.24 23.95
N THR A 296 -12.27 4.05 23.95
CA THR A 296 -13.21 3.55 24.96
C THR A 296 -12.91 2.08 25.24
N GLU A 297 -12.94 1.68 26.50
CA GLU A 297 -12.61 0.31 26.92
C GLU A 297 -13.75 -0.68 26.63
N LEU A 298 -13.39 -1.88 26.19
CA LEU A 298 -14.29 -3.03 26.14
C LEU A 298 -14.35 -3.67 27.54
N PHE A 299 -15.09 -3.03 28.45
CA PHE A 299 -15.15 -3.43 29.85
C PHE A 299 -15.92 -4.75 30.07
N GLU A 300 -17.06 -4.92 29.40
CA GLU A 300 -17.89 -6.13 29.51
C GLU A 300 -17.44 -7.23 28.53
N ASN A 301 -17.82 -8.49 28.79
CA ASN A 301 -17.53 -9.61 27.87
C ASN A 301 -18.24 -9.48 26.52
N ALA A 302 -19.35 -8.73 26.47
CA ALA A 302 -20.08 -8.42 25.26
C ALA A 302 -20.63 -7.01 25.36
N GLY A 303 -20.71 -6.30 24.25
CA GLY A 303 -21.18 -4.93 24.26
C GLY A 303 -21.34 -4.32 22.87
N ASN A 304 -21.98 -3.17 22.86
CA ASN A 304 -22.15 -2.32 21.69
C ASN A 304 -21.61 -0.94 22.02
N LEU A 305 -20.54 -0.51 21.35
CA LEU A 305 -19.77 0.69 21.68
C LEU A 305 -19.76 1.65 20.51
N THR A 306 -19.83 2.95 20.81
CA THR A 306 -19.57 4.01 19.85
C THR A 306 -18.52 4.97 20.41
N VAL A 307 -17.51 5.27 19.61
CA VAL A 307 -16.54 6.34 19.91
C VAL A 307 -16.39 7.22 18.68
N CYS A 308 -16.37 8.53 18.89
CA CYS A 308 -16.25 9.50 17.81
C CYS A 308 -15.02 10.39 18.01
N GLN A 309 -14.41 10.79 16.89
CA GLN A 309 -13.48 11.89 16.82
C GLN A 309 -13.85 12.75 15.61
N LYS A 310 -14.13 14.04 15.83
CA LYS A 310 -14.66 14.97 14.81
C LYS A 310 -15.80 14.35 14.00
N GLU A 311 -15.66 14.20 12.67
CA GLU A 311 -16.68 13.66 11.76
C GLU A 311 -16.73 12.12 11.71
N LEU A 312 -15.74 11.42 12.29
CA LEU A 312 -15.69 9.95 12.27
C LEU A 312 -16.26 9.39 13.58
N CYS A 313 -17.36 8.65 13.48
CA CYS A 313 -17.88 7.79 14.54
C CYS A 313 -17.66 6.33 14.16
N CYS A 314 -17.09 5.58 15.10
CA CYS A 314 -16.79 4.16 14.95
C CYS A 314 -17.71 3.35 15.86
N HIS A 315 -18.31 2.29 15.31
CA HIS A 315 -19.28 1.45 15.99
C HIS A 315 -18.78 0.02 16.04
N LEU A 316 -18.80 -0.59 17.22
CA LEU A 316 -18.40 -1.96 17.44
C LEU A 316 -19.50 -2.72 18.21
N SER A 317 -19.94 -3.83 17.65
CA SER A 317 -20.64 -4.89 18.40
C SER A 317 -19.66 -6.04 18.60
N TYR A 318 -19.54 -6.56 19.82
CA TYR A 318 -18.61 -7.65 20.11
C TYR A 318 -19.12 -8.62 21.17
N ARG A 319 -18.57 -9.83 21.15
CA ARG A 319 -18.69 -10.84 22.20
C ARG A 319 -17.39 -11.64 22.28
N MET A 320 -16.75 -11.60 23.44
CA MET A 320 -15.57 -12.39 23.76
C MET A 320 -15.99 -13.82 24.14
N LEU A 321 -15.22 -14.83 23.74
CA LEU A 321 -15.42 -16.21 24.23
C LEU A 321 -15.10 -16.31 25.71
N GLN A 322 -14.00 -15.67 26.11
CA GLN A 322 -13.57 -15.51 27.49
C GLN A 322 -12.75 -14.22 27.57
N LYS A 323 -13.05 -13.38 28.56
CA LYS A 323 -12.24 -12.21 28.87
C LYS A 323 -11.07 -12.64 29.75
N GLU A 324 -9.86 -12.41 29.26
CA GLU A 324 -8.64 -12.61 30.03
C GLU A 324 -8.46 -11.43 30.98
N GLU A 325 -8.37 -11.69 32.30
CA GLU A 325 -8.27 -10.64 33.32
C GLU A 325 -7.05 -9.72 33.13
N ASN A 326 -6.00 -10.25 32.48
CA ASN A 326 -4.74 -9.54 32.23
C ASN A 326 -4.68 -8.89 30.84
N GLU A 327 -5.75 -8.93 30.03
CA GLU A 327 -5.81 -8.29 28.72
C GLU A 327 -6.90 -7.24 28.65
N VAL A 328 -6.55 -6.06 28.15
CA VAL A 328 -7.48 -4.95 27.92
C VAL A 328 -7.60 -4.70 26.43
N TYR A 329 -8.82 -4.49 25.97
CA TYR A 329 -9.14 -4.11 24.60
C TYR A 329 -9.85 -2.77 24.58
N VAL A 330 -9.61 -1.99 23.52
CA VAL A 330 -10.26 -0.68 23.32
C VAL A 330 -10.79 -0.57 21.90
N LEU A 331 -11.88 0.19 21.75
CA LEU A 331 -12.33 0.74 20.48
C LEU A 331 -11.79 2.16 20.34
N GLY A 332 -11.21 2.48 19.19
CA GLY A 332 -10.62 3.77 18.88
C GLY A 332 -11.15 4.40 17.60
N ALA A 333 -11.24 5.73 17.59
CA ALA A 333 -11.50 6.55 16.40
C ALA A 333 -10.39 7.59 16.22
N PHE A 334 -9.93 7.73 14.98
CA PHE A 334 -9.04 8.81 14.55
C PHE A 334 -9.46 9.43 13.23
N THR A 335 -9.41 10.76 13.15
CA THR A 335 -9.55 11.50 11.89
C THR A 335 -8.63 12.71 11.89
N GLY A 336 -7.65 12.71 10.98
CA GLY A 336 -6.67 13.78 10.91
C GLY A 336 -5.44 13.47 10.07
N LEU A 337 -4.52 14.42 10.06
CA LEU A 337 -3.25 14.31 9.34
C LEU A 337 -2.24 13.49 10.16
N HIS A 338 -1.84 12.34 9.60
CA HIS A 338 -0.69 11.55 10.01
C HIS A 338 0.60 12.08 9.39
N GLY A 339 1.73 11.78 10.03
CA GLY A 339 3.05 11.92 9.43
C GLY A 339 3.67 13.30 9.59
N ARG A 340 5.01 13.33 9.61
CA ARG A 340 5.80 14.58 9.70
C ARG A 340 6.21 15.15 8.34
N ARG A 341 6.41 14.28 7.33
CA ARG A 341 7.02 14.66 6.04
C ARG A 341 5.97 14.90 4.97
N ARG A 342 5.27 13.84 4.58
CA ARG A 342 4.07 13.91 3.75
C ARG A 342 2.89 13.72 4.70
N ARG A 343 2.02 14.74 4.79
CA ARG A 343 0.91 14.71 5.75
C ARG A 343 -0.30 14.05 5.09
N GLU A 344 -0.51 12.80 5.45
CA GLU A 344 -1.56 11.91 4.93
C GLU A 344 -2.80 12.02 5.82
N TYR A 345 -3.97 12.28 5.24
CA TYR A 345 -5.21 12.33 6.00
C TYR A 345 -5.83 10.94 6.19
N TRP A 346 -5.88 10.47 7.43
CA TRP A 346 -6.44 9.17 7.77
C TRP A 346 -7.79 9.33 8.46
N GLN A 347 -8.67 8.36 8.24
CA GLN A 347 -9.83 8.06 9.06
C GLN A 347 -9.69 6.61 9.51
N VAL A 348 -9.62 6.33 10.80
CA VAL A 348 -9.37 4.97 11.31
C VAL A 348 -10.36 4.62 12.40
N CYS A 349 -11.03 3.49 12.23
CA CYS A 349 -11.75 2.79 13.29
C CYS A 349 -10.98 1.53 13.64
N THR A 350 -10.68 1.31 14.91
CA THR A 350 -9.87 0.15 15.32
C THR A 350 -10.31 -0.41 16.67
N MET A 351 -10.49 -1.73 16.74
CA MET A 351 -10.52 -2.48 17.99
C MET A 351 -9.14 -3.09 18.18
N LEU A 352 -8.44 -2.76 19.26
CA LEU A 352 -7.07 -3.26 19.49
C LEU A 352 -6.84 -3.71 20.92
N LYS A 353 -5.87 -4.62 21.07
CA LYS A 353 -5.33 -5.03 22.36
C LYS A 353 -4.34 -3.98 22.88
N CYS A 354 -4.47 -3.60 24.15
CA CYS A 354 -3.49 -2.77 24.83
C CYS A 354 -2.27 -3.60 25.25
N LYS A 355 -1.09 -2.95 25.37
CA LYS A 355 0.15 -3.66 25.73
C LYS A 355 0.13 -4.21 27.15
N THR A 356 -0.47 -3.48 28.06
CA THR A 356 -0.71 -3.90 29.44
C THR A 356 -2.15 -3.55 29.84
N THR A 357 -2.54 -3.92 31.06
CA THR A 357 -3.82 -3.51 31.65
C THR A 357 -3.93 -2.00 31.91
N ASN A 358 -2.82 -1.25 31.79
CA ASN A 358 -2.84 0.21 31.89
C ASN A 358 -3.29 0.84 30.56
N LEU A 359 -4.41 1.56 30.59
CA LEU A 359 -5.03 2.21 29.43
C LEU A 359 -4.11 3.18 28.67
N THR A 360 -3.11 3.77 29.34
CA THR A 360 -2.11 4.63 28.68
C THR A 360 -1.20 3.90 27.69
N THR A 361 -1.20 2.57 27.73
CA THR A 361 -0.42 1.71 26.83
C THR A 361 -1.19 1.28 25.58
N CYS A 362 -2.48 1.59 25.48
CA CYS A 362 -3.28 1.29 24.30
C CYS A 362 -2.74 2.05 23.07
N GLY A 363 -2.53 1.33 21.97
CA GLY A 363 -1.89 1.83 20.75
C GLY A 363 -0.38 1.62 20.68
N ARG A 364 0.26 1.10 21.74
CA ARG A 364 1.66 0.62 21.68
C ARG A 364 1.75 -0.72 20.92
N PRO A 365 2.91 -1.05 20.33
CA PRO A 365 3.11 -2.34 19.67
C PRO A 365 2.85 -3.53 20.61
N VAL A 366 2.06 -4.50 20.12
CA VAL A 366 1.78 -5.77 20.79
C VAL A 366 1.81 -6.91 19.78
N GLU A 367 2.52 -7.98 20.12
CA GLU A 367 2.71 -9.13 19.23
C GLU A 367 1.92 -10.37 19.67
N THR A 368 1.48 -10.44 20.92
CA THR A 368 0.77 -11.61 21.44
C THR A 368 -0.57 -11.24 22.08
N ALA A 369 -1.54 -12.14 21.99
CA ALA A 369 -2.85 -12.03 22.62
C ALA A 369 -3.37 -13.41 23.02
N SER A 370 -4.30 -13.44 23.98
CA SER A 370 -4.98 -14.65 24.43
C SER A 370 -6.49 -14.57 24.24
N THR A 371 -7.08 -13.37 24.35
CA THR A 371 -8.53 -13.16 24.19
C THR A 371 -9.01 -13.47 22.78
N ARG A 372 -10.06 -14.30 22.73
CA ARG A 372 -10.75 -14.70 21.51
C ARG A 372 -12.14 -14.08 21.45
N PHE A 373 -12.61 -13.81 20.24
CA PHE A 373 -13.93 -13.22 20.00
C PHE A 373 -14.85 -14.23 19.32
N GLU A 374 -15.99 -14.50 19.94
CA GLU A 374 -17.08 -15.26 19.30
C GLU A 374 -17.65 -14.44 18.13
N MET A 375 -17.79 -13.13 18.33
CA MET A 375 -18.34 -12.21 17.36
C MET A 375 -17.67 -10.83 17.45
N PHE A 376 -17.41 -10.22 16.30
CA PHE A 376 -17.20 -8.78 16.16
C PHE A 376 -17.90 -8.24 14.91
N SER A 377 -18.32 -6.98 14.97
CA SER A 377 -18.83 -6.21 13.84
C SER A 377 -18.40 -4.76 13.98
N LEU A 378 -17.41 -4.35 13.18
CA LEU A 378 -16.85 -3.00 13.17
C LEU A 378 -17.35 -2.22 11.95
N SER A 379 -17.69 -0.94 12.15
CA SER A 379 -18.08 -0.01 11.07
C SER A 379 -17.76 1.43 11.46
N GLY A 380 -17.78 2.35 10.50
CA GLY A 380 -17.58 3.77 10.77
C GLY A 380 -18.18 4.71 9.75
N THR A 381 -18.39 5.97 10.12
CA THR A 381 -18.93 7.02 9.25
C THR A 381 -17.85 7.59 8.32
N PHE A 382 -17.20 6.72 7.54
CA PHE A 382 -16.12 7.11 6.63
C PHE A 382 -16.61 8.14 5.60
N GLY A 383 -15.81 9.20 5.43
CA GLY A 383 -15.98 10.24 4.41
C GLY A 383 -15.21 9.95 3.11
N THR A 384 -14.74 8.71 2.96
CA THR A 384 -13.96 8.22 1.83
C THR A 384 -14.45 6.85 1.40
N GLU A 385 -14.32 6.53 0.11
CA GLU A 385 -14.56 5.19 -0.44
C GLU A 385 -13.33 4.26 -0.30
N TYR A 386 -12.17 4.82 0.05
CA TYR A 386 -10.89 4.11 0.15
C TYR A 386 -10.65 3.67 1.59
N VAL A 387 -11.21 2.51 1.94
CA VAL A 387 -11.07 1.89 3.26
C VAL A 387 -10.50 0.49 3.10
N PHE A 388 -9.50 0.17 3.93
CA PHE A 388 -8.73 -1.05 3.90
C PHE A 388 -9.02 -1.85 5.18
N PRO A 389 -9.69 -3.02 5.09
CA PRO A 389 -10.08 -3.83 6.24
C PRO A 389 -8.92 -4.70 6.74
N GLU A 390 -8.58 -4.58 8.02
CA GLU A 390 -7.45 -5.25 8.64
C GLU A 390 -7.92 -6.16 9.78
N VAL A 391 -7.41 -7.40 9.83
CA VAL A 391 -7.60 -8.31 10.96
C VAL A 391 -6.30 -9.05 11.21
N LEU A 392 -5.62 -8.69 12.30
CA LEU A 392 -4.36 -9.28 12.71
C LEU A 392 -4.54 -10.10 13.99
N LEU A 393 -4.05 -11.34 13.95
CA LEU A 393 -4.07 -12.27 15.06
C LEU A 393 -2.73 -12.27 15.79
N THR A 394 -2.72 -12.88 16.99
CA THR A 394 -1.51 -13.14 17.78
C THR A 394 -0.39 -13.73 16.94
N GLU A 395 0.85 -13.39 17.30
CA GLU A 395 2.08 -13.75 16.60
C GLU A 395 2.14 -13.23 15.15
N ILE A 396 1.42 -12.14 14.87
CA ILE A 396 1.43 -11.43 13.58
C ILE A 396 0.95 -12.34 12.45
N HIS A 397 -0.17 -13.01 12.69
CA HIS A 397 -0.81 -13.87 11.70
C HIS A 397 -2.03 -13.20 11.06
N LEU A 398 -2.16 -13.34 9.74
CA LEU A 398 -3.39 -12.99 9.05
C LEU A 398 -4.48 -14.03 9.35
N SER A 399 -5.72 -13.69 9.00
CA SER A 399 -6.91 -14.51 9.28
C SER A 399 -7.69 -14.87 7.99
N PRO A 400 -7.06 -15.49 6.98
CA PRO A 400 -7.71 -15.81 5.69
C PRO A 400 -9.02 -16.59 5.88
N GLY A 401 -10.10 -16.10 5.29
CA GLY A 401 -11.42 -16.75 5.30
C GLY A 401 -12.14 -16.74 6.65
N LYS A 402 -11.64 -16.01 7.66
CA LYS A 402 -12.24 -15.90 9.00
C LYS A 402 -13.00 -14.60 9.24
N PHE A 403 -13.02 -13.69 8.27
CA PHE A 403 -13.79 -12.47 8.30
C PHE A 403 -14.38 -12.18 6.92
N GLU A 404 -15.34 -11.27 6.88
CA GLU A 404 -15.91 -10.75 5.65
C GLU A 404 -16.28 -9.28 5.78
N VAL A 405 -16.30 -8.58 4.65
CA VAL A 405 -16.79 -7.22 4.54
C VAL A 405 -18.17 -7.26 3.90
N LEU A 406 -19.17 -6.76 4.62
CA LEU A 406 -20.54 -6.67 4.14
C LEU A 406 -20.72 -5.45 3.24
N LYS A 407 -21.71 -5.51 2.34
CA LYS A 407 -22.03 -4.44 1.37
C LYS A 407 -22.28 -3.07 2.01
N ASP A 408 -22.70 -3.07 3.27
CA ASP A 408 -23.04 -1.88 4.04
C ASP A 408 -21.88 -1.31 4.87
N GLY A 409 -20.65 -1.80 4.63
CA GLY A 409 -19.43 -1.25 5.24
C GLY A 409 -19.02 -1.88 6.56
N ARG A 410 -19.69 -2.95 7.00
CA ARG A 410 -19.32 -3.68 8.21
C ARG A 410 -18.22 -4.71 7.94
N LEU A 411 -17.20 -4.70 8.79
CA LEU A 411 -16.22 -5.77 8.91
C LEU A 411 -16.64 -6.72 10.03
N VAL A 412 -16.95 -7.96 9.69
CA VAL A 412 -17.48 -8.97 10.62
C VAL A 412 -16.66 -10.25 10.58
N ASN A 413 -16.66 -11.01 11.68
CA ASN A 413 -16.07 -12.35 11.65
C ASN A 413 -16.99 -13.36 10.95
N LYS A 414 -16.38 -14.38 10.37
CA LYS A 414 -17.04 -15.46 9.63
C LYS A 414 -16.78 -16.81 10.31
N ASN A 415 -17.84 -17.59 10.54
CA ASN A 415 -17.78 -18.95 11.09
C ASN A 415 -17.18 -19.06 12.52
N GLY A 416 -17.41 -18.08 13.40
CA GLY A 416 -16.96 -18.11 14.80
C GLY A 416 -15.50 -17.68 15.04
N SER A 417 -14.95 -18.01 16.21
CA SER A 417 -13.68 -17.46 16.70
C SER A 417 -12.48 -17.81 15.82
N SER A 418 -11.86 -16.77 15.23
CA SER A 418 -10.45 -16.79 14.81
C SER A 418 -9.53 -16.99 16.04
N GLY A 419 -8.23 -17.19 15.82
CA GLY A 419 -7.26 -17.15 16.92
C GLY A 419 -7.33 -15.84 17.72
N PRO A 420 -6.58 -15.72 18.82
CA PRO A 420 -6.55 -14.49 19.62
C PRO A 420 -6.25 -13.26 18.74
N ILE A 421 -6.99 -12.18 18.96
CA ILE A 421 -6.98 -11.01 18.08
C ILE A 421 -6.03 -9.94 18.63
N LEU A 422 -5.14 -9.40 17.80
CA LEU A 422 -4.38 -8.19 18.13
C LEU A 422 -5.15 -6.94 17.76
N THR A 423 -5.69 -6.92 16.54
CA THR A 423 -6.45 -5.78 16.02
C THR A 423 -7.48 -6.19 14.97
N VAL A 424 -8.57 -5.43 14.94
CA VAL A 424 -9.56 -5.38 13.86
C VAL A 424 -9.72 -3.90 13.50
N SER A 425 -9.34 -3.52 12.28
CA SER A 425 -9.35 -2.12 11.86
C SER A 425 -10.01 -1.91 10.51
N LEU A 426 -10.56 -0.72 10.34
CA LEU A 426 -10.95 -0.16 9.06
C LEU A 426 -10.09 1.10 8.85
N PHE A 427 -9.09 0.97 7.98
CA PHE A 427 -8.11 2.03 7.70
C PHE A 427 -8.54 2.81 6.45
N GLY A 428 -9.04 4.02 6.64
CA GLY A 428 -9.50 4.91 5.58
C GLY A 428 -8.47 5.96 5.17
N ARG A 429 -8.25 6.14 3.87
CA ARG A 429 -7.46 7.25 3.31
C ARG A 429 -8.37 8.29 2.66
N TRP A 430 -8.24 9.54 3.10
CA TRP A 430 -8.97 10.66 2.51
C TRP A 430 -8.02 11.52 1.67
N TYR A 431 -7.63 11.01 0.51
CA TYR A 431 -6.58 11.59 -0.33
C TYR A 431 -6.77 13.08 -0.65
N THR A 432 -8.00 13.54 -0.89
CA THR A 432 -8.29 14.96 -1.19
C THR A 432 -8.03 15.90 -0.01
N LYS A 433 -7.86 15.39 1.21
CA LYS A 433 -7.51 16.16 2.41
C LYS A 433 -6.02 16.09 2.76
N ASP A 434 -5.20 15.40 1.97
CA ASP A 434 -3.75 15.39 2.17
C ASP A 434 -3.19 16.82 2.04
N SER A 435 -2.20 17.18 2.87
CA SER A 435 -1.66 18.55 2.91
C SER A 435 -0.90 18.97 1.63
N LEU A 436 -0.67 18.05 0.70
CA LEU A 436 -0.03 18.32 -0.59
C LEU A 436 -1.05 18.52 -1.72
N TYR A 437 -2.32 18.17 -1.51
CA TYR A 437 -3.37 18.42 -2.51
C TYR A 437 -3.67 19.92 -2.67
N SER A 438 -3.28 20.74 -1.69
CA SER A 438 -3.37 22.20 -1.75
C SER A 438 -2.23 22.88 -2.56
N SER A 439 -1.18 22.16 -2.98
CA SER A 439 -0.13 22.72 -3.85
C SER A 439 -0.20 22.26 -5.30
N CYS A 440 -1.13 21.36 -5.63
CA CYS A 440 -1.50 21.04 -7.02
C CYS A 440 -2.99 21.31 -7.24
N GLY A 441 -3.48 22.42 -6.69
CA GLY A 441 -4.66 23.05 -7.22
C GLY A 441 -4.32 23.48 -8.64
N THR A 442 -4.75 22.68 -9.62
CA THR A 442 -5.01 23.18 -10.96
C THR A 442 -5.71 24.52 -10.79
N SER A 443 -5.04 25.62 -11.12
CA SER A 443 -5.75 26.79 -11.59
C SER A 443 -6.60 26.27 -12.74
N ASN A 444 -7.87 25.95 -12.44
CA ASN A 444 -8.84 25.54 -13.43
C ASN A 444 -9.00 26.75 -14.33
N LEU A 445 -8.14 26.86 -15.34
CA LEU A 445 -8.18 27.90 -16.37
C LEU A 445 -9.59 27.96 -16.96
N ALA A 446 -10.29 26.83 -17.05
CA ALA A 446 -11.70 26.77 -17.43
C ALA A 446 -12.65 27.57 -16.52
N ILE A 447 -12.46 27.57 -15.20
CA ILE A 447 -13.30 28.34 -14.26
C ILE A 447 -12.95 29.82 -14.32
N THR A 448 -11.66 30.18 -14.43
CA THR A 448 -11.25 31.57 -14.62
C THR A 448 -11.71 32.13 -15.98
N TYR A 449 -11.63 31.36 -17.07
CA TYR A 449 -12.16 31.76 -18.37
C TYR A 449 -13.68 31.89 -18.35
N LEU A 450 -14.40 30.98 -17.68
CA LEU A 450 -15.86 31.07 -17.55
C LEU A 450 -16.29 32.31 -16.75
N LEU A 451 -15.58 32.63 -15.66
CA LEU A 451 -15.83 33.83 -14.86
C LEU A 451 -15.50 35.12 -15.64
N ILE A 452 -14.43 35.14 -16.41
CA ILE A 452 -14.08 36.28 -17.29
C ILE A 452 -15.14 36.45 -18.40
N PHE A 453 -15.62 35.35 -18.99
CA PHE A 453 -16.66 35.40 -20.02
C PHE A 453 -18.00 35.90 -19.46
N ILE A 454 -18.39 35.44 -18.26
CA ILE A 454 -19.59 35.93 -17.55
C ILE A 454 -19.44 37.43 -17.22
N LEU A 455 -18.26 37.87 -16.76
CA LEU A 455 -18.02 39.28 -16.46
C LEU A 455 -18.09 40.16 -17.72
N LEU A 456 -17.51 39.71 -18.84
CA LEU A 456 -17.58 40.42 -20.12
C LEU A 456 -19.01 40.49 -20.66
N MET A 457 -19.80 39.43 -20.51
CA MET A 457 -21.22 39.42 -20.87
C MET A 457 -22.02 40.41 -20.03
N ILE A 458 -21.77 40.50 -18.71
CA ILE A 458 -22.45 41.46 -17.82
C ILE A 458 -22.12 42.90 -18.22
N VAL A 459 -20.86 43.21 -18.53
CA VAL A 459 -20.44 44.56 -18.97
C VAL A 459 -21.04 44.90 -20.34
N ALA A 460 -21.10 43.94 -21.27
CA ALA A 460 -21.75 44.13 -22.56
C ALA A 460 -23.27 44.39 -22.42
N LEU A 461 -23.95 43.67 -21.54
CA LEU A 461 -25.38 43.89 -21.25
C LEU A 461 -25.63 45.23 -20.56
N GLN A 462 -24.75 45.71 -19.68
CA GLN A 462 -24.89 47.03 -19.05
C GLN A 462 -24.73 48.18 -20.06
N ASN A 463 -23.90 48.01 -21.10
CA ASN A 463 -23.73 49.01 -22.15
C ASN A 463 -24.89 49.04 -23.17
N ILE A 464 -25.67 47.96 -23.28
CA ILE A 464 -26.87 47.90 -24.15
C ILE A 464 -28.08 48.57 -23.48
N VAL A 465 -28.10 48.68 -22.14
CA VAL A 465 -29.20 49.29 -21.38
C VAL A 465 -29.03 50.81 -21.21
N MET A 466 -27.89 51.39 -21.63
CA MET A 466 -27.62 52.84 -21.57
C MET A 466 -27.57 53.53 -22.95
N LEU A 467 -28.25 52.99 -23.96
CA LEU A 467 -28.42 53.60 -25.28
C LEU A 467 -29.88 53.80 -25.64
#